data_AF-A4IS42-F1
#
_entry.id   AF-A4IS42-F1
#
_cell.length_a   1.000
_cell.length_b   1.000
_cell.length_c   1.000
_cell.angle_alpha   90.00
_cell.angle_beta   90.00
_cell.angle_gamma   90.00
#
_symmetry.space_group_name_H-M   'P 1'
#
loop_
_entity.id
_entity.type
_entity.pdbx_description
1 polymer ?
#
loop_
_entity_poly.entity_id
_entity_poly.type
_entity_poly.pdbx_seq_one_letter_code
_entity_poly.pdbx_strand_id
1 'polypeptide(L)'
;MNINKAAFAAYTQLTLGAKFRNHIRNGEPFGGREGQNKSMDFIEFQKALEEDKVVNKNLSRETSKYHKQILEDKLKYGTNVFFSTEVAEIVNKAFKLGLVGNDEYLISKYEERV
;
A
#
# COMPACT_ATOMS: atom_id res chain seq x y z
N MET A 1 -6.28 -20.37 -5.80
CA MET A 1 -5.43 -19.16 -5.76
C MET A 1 -4.66 -19.17 -4.45
N ASN A 2 -3.34 -19.35 -4.47
CA ASN A 2 -2.54 -19.29 -3.23
C ASN A 2 -2.44 -17.82 -2.80
N ILE A 3 -3.06 -17.47 -1.67
CA ILE A 3 -2.97 -16.11 -1.12
C ILE A 3 -1.54 -15.91 -0.63
N ASN A 4 -0.79 -15.02 -1.28
CA ASN A 4 0.51 -14.59 -0.78
C ASN A 4 0.28 -13.76 0.50
N LYS A 5 0.63 -14.33 1.65
CA LYS A 5 0.42 -13.72 2.97
C LYS A 5 1.15 -12.38 3.11
N ALA A 6 2.35 -12.26 2.54
CA ALA A 6 3.11 -11.02 2.57
C ALA A 6 2.45 -9.95 1.70
N ALA A 7 1.91 -10.33 0.53
CA ALA A 7 1.15 -9.42 -0.32
C ALA A 7 -0.12 -8.92 0.38
N PHE A 8 -0.84 -9.80 1.07
CA PHE A 8 -2.03 -9.40 1.84
C PHE A 8 -1.68 -8.48 3.01
N ALA A 9 -0.57 -8.74 3.71
CA ALA A 9 -0.07 -7.86 4.76
C ALA A 9 0.34 -6.47 4.23
N ALA A 10 0.99 -6.41 3.06
CA ALA A 10 1.30 -5.16 2.40
C ALA A 10 0.03 -4.40 1.97
N TYR A 11 -0.92 -5.11 1.36
CA TYR A 11 -2.22 -4.57 0.97
C TYR A 11 -2.97 -3.93 2.15
N THR A 12 -3.07 -4.64 3.28
CA THR A 12 -3.73 -4.13 4.49
C THR A 12 -3.02 -2.92 5.09
N GLN A 13 -1.68 -2.91 5.07
CA GLN A 13 -0.89 -1.74 5.49
C GLN A 13 -1.15 -0.51 4.60
N LEU A 14 -1.23 -0.70 3.27
CA LEU A 14 -1.46 0.35 2.27
C LEU A 14 -2.94 0.73 2.09
N THR A 15 -3.86 0.11 2.83
CA THR A 15 -5.29 0.43 2.75
C THR A 15 -5.83 0.82 4.12
N LEU A 16 -6.12 -0.17 4.96
CA LEU A 16 -6.70 0.04 6.29
C LEU A 16 -5.75 0.79 7.22
N GLY A 17 -4.48 0.39 7.26
CA GLY A 17 -3.48 1.02 8.13
C GLY A 17 -3.26 2.49 7.80
N ALA A 18 -3.06 2.80 6.51
CA ALA A 18 -2.89 4.17 6.03
C ALA A 18 -4.15 5.03 6.24
N LYS A 19 -5.35 4.53 5.90
CA LYS A 19 -6.62 5.25 6.13
C LYS A 19 -6.86 5.52 7.61
N PHE A 20 -6.58 4.55 8.48
CA PHE A 20 -6.70 4.73 9.92
C PHE A 20 -5.76 5.83 10.44
N ARG A 21 -4.51 5.87 9.96
CA ARG A 21 -3.59 6.96 10.31
C ARG A 21 -4.13 8.32 9.89
N ASN A 22 -4.61 8.46 8.67
CA ASN A 22 -5.10 9.76 8.18
C ASN A 22 -6.32 10.21 8.98
N HIS A 23 -7.19 9.30 9.39
CA HIS A 23 -8.27 9.59 10.35
C HIS A 23 -7.73 10.17 11.66
N ILE A 24 -6.73 9.52 12.27
CA ILE A 24 -6.14 10.00 13.53
C ILE A 24 -5.41 11.34 13.35
N ARG A 25 -4.71 11.54 12.23
CA ARG A 25 -3.86 12.73 12.00
C ARG A 25 -4.66 13.96 11.59
N ASN A 26 -5.63 13.79 10.70
CA ASN A 26 -6.29 14.88 9.99
C ASN A 26 -7.81 14.94 10.28
N GLY A 27 -8.37 13.99 11.03
CA GLY A 27 -9.82 13.90 11.24
C GLY A 27 -10.60 13.39 10.02
N GLU A 28 -9.92 12.88 8.99
CA GLU A 28 -10.56 12.32 7.80
C GLU A 28 -11.52 11.16 8.17
N PRO A 29 -12.72 11.05 7.59
CA PRO A 29 -13.66 10.00 7.96
C PRO A 29 -13.09 8.59 7.76
N PHE A 30 -13.02 7.81 8.84
CA PHE A 30 -12.71 6.39 8.76
C PHE A 30 -13.93 5.61 8.28
N GLY A 31 -13.98 5.27 6.98
CA GLY A 31 -15.03 4.41 6.43
C GLY A 31 -16.29 5.11 5.89
N GLY A 32 -16.19 6.34 5.37
CA GLY A 32 -17.29 7.03 4.70
C GLY A 32 -17.56 6.55 3.26
N ARG A 33 -18.80 6.73 2.77
CA ARG A 33 -19.24 6.35 1.40
C ARG A 33 -18.39 6.95 0.28
N GLU A 34 -17.69 8.06 0.51
CA GLU A 34 -16.79 8.68 -0.48
C GLU A 34 -15.48 7.89 -0.69
N GLY A 35 -15.07 7.05 0.28
CA GLY A 35 -13.83 6.25 0.23
C GLY A 35 -14.02 4.77 -0.07
N GLN A 36 -15.27 4.30 -0.24
CA GLN A 36 -15.61 2.90 -0.53
C GLN A 36 -15.55 2.55 -2.03
N ASN A 37 -15.56 3.54 -2.93
CA ASN A 37 -15.56 3.33 -4.38
C ASN A 37 -14.19 3.50 -5.06
N LYS A 38 -13.11 3.74 -4.31
CA LYS A 38 -11.90 4.39 -4.88
C LYS A 38 -10.55 3.80 -4.44
N SER A 39 -10.47 2.56 -3.99
CA SER A 39 -9.16 1.91 -3.81
C SER A 39 -9.15 0.57 -4.50
N MET A 40 -8.06 0.28 -5.20
CA MET A 40 -7.74 -1.02 -5.79
C MET A 40 -8.01 -2.15 -4.79
N ASP A 41 -8.69 -3.21 -5.22
CA ASP A 41 -8.91 -4.38 -4.36
C ASP A 41 -7.65 -5.26 -4.27
N PHE A 42 -7.68 -6.30 -3.42
CA PHE A 42 -6.51 -7.17 -3.23
C PHE A 42 -6.11 -7.95 -4.50
N ILE A 43 -7.09 -8.38 -5.30
CA ILE A 43 -6.84 -9.14 -6.52
C ILE A 43 -6.16 -8.24 -7.55
N GLU A 44 -6.65 -7.02 -7.69
CA GLU A 44 -6.07 -6.01 -8.57
C GLU A 44 -4.66 -5.60 -8.12
N PHE A 45 -4.45 -5.45 -6.81
CA PHE A 45 -3.14 -5.18 -6.22
C PHE A 45 -2.14 -6.29 -6.52
N GLN A 46 -2.54 -7.54 -6.28
CA GLN A 46 -1.71 -8.69 -6.57
C GLN A 46 -1.36 -8.77 -8.06
N LYS A 47 -2.35 -8.57 -8.94
CA LYS A 47 -2.13 -8.56 -10.38
C LYS A 47 -1.17 -7.45 -10.81
N ALA A 48 -1.30 -6.24 -10.26
CA ALA A 48 -0.39 -5.13 -10.55
C ALA A 48 1.06 -5.43 -10.14
N LEU A 49 1.26 -6.13 -9.01
CA LEU A 49 2.59 -6.58 -8.58
C LEU A 49 3.16 -7.67 -9.50
N GLU A 50 2.33 -8.59 -9.99
CA GLU A 50 2.73 -9.67 -10.90
C GLU A 50 3.08 -9.16 -12.30
N GLU A 51 2.33 -8.19 -12.82
CA GLU A 51 2.56 -7.58 -14.15
C GLU A 51 3.79 -6.65 -14.18
N ASP A 52 4.31 -6.24 -13.02
CA ASP A 52 5.47 -5.35 -12.86
C ASP A 52 5.40 -4.05 -13.68
N LYS A 53 4.17 -3.61 -13.96
CA LYS A 53 3.89 -2.46 -14.81
C LYS A 53 3.63 -1.23 -13.97
N VAL A 54 4.34 -0.14 -14.25
CA VAL A 54 4.06 1.17 -13.67
C VAL A 54 2.63 1.59 -14.08
N VAL A 55 1.74 1.70 -13.09
CA VAL A 55 0.34 2.04 -13.29
C VAL A 55 0.16 3.55 -13.41
N ASN A 56 0.93 4.32 -12.62
CA ASN A 56 0.99 5.77 -12.72
C ASN A 56 2.42 6.26 -12.53
N LYS A 57 2.99 6.88 -13.57
CA LYS A 57 4.37 7.39 -13.55
C LYS A 57 4.56 8.59 -12.63
N ASN A 58 3.52 9.42 -12.44
CA ASN A 58 3.58 10.60 -11.57
C ASN A 58 3.59 10.24 -10.08
N LEU A 59 3.05 9.07 -9.74
CA LEU A 59 3.09 8.51 -8.39
C LEU A 59 4.26 7.55 -8.16
N SER A 60 4.97 7.16 -9.21
CA SER A 60 6.14 6.28 -9.11
C SER A 60 7.24 6.98 -8.32
N ARG A 61 7.50 6.49 -7.11
CA ARG A 61 8.45 7.12 -6.19
C ARG A 61 9.03 6.12 -5.19
N GLU A 62 10.02 6.58 -4.45
CA GLU A 62 10.51 5.87 -3.27
C GLU A 62 9.45 5.85 -2.16
N THR A 63 9.43 4.79 -1.37
CA THR A 63 8.54 4.64 -0.22
C THR A 63 8.65 5.84 0.71
N SER A 64 7.50 6.35 1.17
CA SER A 64 7.46 7.52 2.04
C SER A 64 8.12 7.24 3.39
N LYS A 65 8.52 8.30 4.10
CA LYS A 65 9.13 8.19 5.44
C LYS A 65 8.23 7.43 6.42
N TYR A 66 6.92 7.62 6.32
CA TYR A 66 5.94 6.96 7.18
C TYR A 66 5.98 5.44 6.99
N HIS A 67 5.86 4.97 5.74
CA HIS A 67 5.90 3.54 5.46
C HIS A 67 7.29 2.94 5.74
N LYS A 68 8.37 3.66 5.43
CA LYS A 68 9.74 3.23 5.76
C LYS A 68 9.91 2.97 7.26
N GLN A 69 9.45 3.88 8.12
CA GLN A 69 9.55 3.71 9.57
C GLN A 69 8.80 2.45 10.05
N ILE A 70 7.58 2.20 9.56
CA ILE A 70 6.83 0.98 9.90
C ILE A 70 7.60 -0.28 9.51
N LEU A 71 8.21 -0.27 8.31
CA LEU A 71 8.97 -1.43 7.82
C LEU A 71 10.24 -1.65 8.64
N GLU A 72 10.97 -0.59 8.98
CA GLU A 72 12.14 -0.64 9.85
C GLU A 72 11.80 -1.16 11.24
N ASP A 73 10.69 -0.69 11.83
CA ASP A 73 10.22 -1.18 13.14
C ASP A 73 9.84 -2.67 13.08
N LYS A 74 9.17 -3.11 12.02
CA LYS A 74 8.83 -4.54 11.82
C LYS A 74 10.06 -5.42 11.59
N LEU A 75 11.12 -4.90 10.98
CA LEU A 75 12.39 -5.63 10.79
C LEU A 75 13.18 -5.70 12.10
N LYS A 76 13.17 -4.63 12.90
CA LYS A 76 13.93 -4.54 14.13
C LYS A 76 13.27 -5.27 15.30
N TYR A 77 11.95 -5.21 15.40
CA TYR A 77 11.20 -5.71 16.55
C TYR A 77 10.28 -6.89 16.22
N GLY A 78 10.13 -7.24 14.94
CA GLY A 78 9.31 -8.37 14.51
C GLY A 78 9.97 -9.73 14.83
N THR A 79 9.13 -10.73 15.08
CA THR A 79 9.57 -12.10 15.37
C THR A 79 9.93 -12.91 14.13
N ASN A 80 9.51 -12.48 12.94
CA ASN A 80 9.79 -13.14 11.67
C ASN A 80 10.38 -12.14 10.65
N VAL A 81 11.70 -12.03 10.67
CA VAL A 81 12.45 -11.11 9.79
C VAL A 81 12.22 -11.42 8.32
N PHE A 82 12.21 -12.69 7.92
CA PHE A 82 12.02 -13.10 6.53
C PHE A 82 10.68 -12.60 5.99
N PHE A 83 9.59 -12.85 6.73
CA PHE A 83 8.26 -12.37 6.36
C PHE A 83 8.20 -10.83 6.34
N SER A 84 8.81 -10.15 7.32
CA SER A 84 8.87 -8.69 7.34
C SER A 84 9.61 -8.12 6.13
N THR A 85 10.68 -8.77 5.68
CA THR A 85 11.42 -8.40 4.48
C THR A 85 10.55 -8.55 3.22
N GLU A 86 9.83 -9.66 3.06
CA GLU A 86 8.91 -9.85 1.92
C GLU A 86 7.84 -8.76 1.88
N VAL A 87 7.25 -8.41 3.04
CA VAL A 87 6.28 -7.31 3.14
C VAL A 87 6.92 -5.98 2.74
N ALA A 88 8.15 -5.71 3.20
CA ALA A 88 8.86 -4.48 2.87
C ALA A 88 9.14 -4.36 1.37
N GLU A 89 9.59 -5.45 0.74
CA GLU A 89 9.81 -5.51 -0.71
C GLU A 89 8.53 -5.21 -1.50
N ILE A 90 7.41 -5.80 -1.09
CA ILE A 90 6.11 -5.59 -1.75
C ILE A 90 5.62 -4.15 -1.57
N VAL A 91 5.74 -3.58 -0.37
CA VAL A 91 5.38 -2.17 -0.13
C VAL A 91 6.26 -1.26 -0.98
N ASN A 92 7.57 -1.49 -1.00
CA ASN A 92 8.49 -0.70 -1.83
C ASN A 92 8.17 -0.81 -3.32
N LYS A 93 7.85 -2.02 -3.78
CA LYS A 93 7.42 -2.26 -5.16
C LYS A 93 6.14 -1.50 -5.49
N ALA A 94 5.14 -1.50 -4.60
CA ALA A 94 3.89 -0.76 -4.82
C ALA A 94 4.11 0.75 -5.03
N PHE A 95 5.01 1.37 -4.25
CA PHE A 95 5.40 2.78 -4.45
C PHE A 95 6.11 3.00 -5.79
N LYS A 96 7.05 2.12 -6.16
CA LYS A 96 7.75 2.21 -7.46
C LYS A 96 6.83 2.02 -8.65
N LEU A 97 5.80 1.19 -8.53
CA LEU A 97 4.80 1.00 -9.57
C LEU A 97 3.74 2.12 -9.61
N GLY A 98 3.80 3.08 -8.68
CA GLY A 98 2.83 4.18 -8.60
C GLY A 98 1.43 3.72 -8.19
N LEU A 99 1.35 2.68 -7.35
CA LEU A 99 0.08 2.16 -6.83
C LEU A 99 -0.40 2.91 -5.58
N VAL A 100 0.45 3.76 -5.00
CA VAL A 100 0.17 4.47 -3.74
C VAL A 100 0.02 5.96 -4.02
N GLY A 101 -1.12 6.51 -3.64
CA GLY A 101 -1.46 7.92 -3.81
C GLY A 101 -0.66 8.85 -2.91
N ASN A 102 -0.85 10.15 -3.10
CA ASN A 102 -0.25 11.18 -2.25
C ASN A 102 -0.78 11.20 -0.81
N ASP A 103 -1.95 10.60 -0.63
CA ASP A 103 -2.62 10.34 0.64
C ASP A 103 -2.08 9.11 1.39
N GLU A 104 -1.06 8.44 0.84
CA GLU A 104 -0.37 7.29 1.42
C GLU A 104 -1.18 5.97 1.44
N TYR A 105 -2.27 5.87 0.67
CA TYR A 105 -2.98 4.61 0.48
C TYR A 105 -3.10 4.21 -1.00
N LEU A 106 -3.53 2.97 -1.27
CA LEU A 106 -3.67 2.46 -2.63
C LEU A 106 -4.66 3.29 -3.45
N ILE A 107 -4.24 3.70 -4.65
CA ILE A 107 -5.09 4.43 -5.59
C ILE A 107 -6.27 3.58 -6.08
N SER A 108 -7.33 4.22 -6.56
CA SER A 108 -8.26 3.54 -7.44
C SER A 108 -7.58 3.25 -8.78
N LYS A 109 -7.95 2.13 -9.40
CA LYS A 109 -7.44 1.72 -10.72
C LYS A 109 -7.63 2.76 -11.83
N TYR A 110 -8.54 3.72 -11.65
CA TYR A 110 -9.01 4.62 -12.70
C TYR A 110 -8.77 6.11 -12.45
N GLU A 111 -8.49 6.57 -11.23
CA GLU A 111 -8.48 8.02 -10.94
C GLU A 111 -7.22 8.77 -11.34
N GLU A 112 -6.11 8.10 -11.67
CA GLU A 112 -4.89 8.82 -12.02
C GLU A 112 -4.19 8.32 -13.30
N ARG A 113 -4.97 7.90 -14.30
CA ARG A 113 -4.52 7.95 -15.70
C ARG A 113 -4.73 9.37 -16.23
N VAL A 114 -3.99 10.34 -15.71
CA VAL A 114 -3.95 11.71 -16.26
C VAL A 114 -2.51 12.04 -16.66
#